data_AF-A0A6M5Y6B7-F1
#
_entry.id   AF-A0A6M5Y6B7-F1
#
_cell.length_a   1.000
_cell.length_b   1.000
_cell.length_c   1.000
_cell.angle_alpha   90.00
_cell.angle_beta   90.00
_cell.angle_gamma   90.00
#
_symmetry.space_group_name_H-M   'P 1'
#
loop_
_entity.id
_entity.type
_entity.pdbx_description
1 polymer ?
#
loop_
_entity_poly.entity_id
_entity_poly.type
_entity_poly.pdbx_seq_one_letter_code
_entity_poly.pdbx_strand_id
1 'polypeptide(L)'
;MSFTKRVRTLSFDSLYQLIDQAHHEINRRQQFIEHVPALRLRDLPLSVRARDLLYRTIAEKKKLVYWQDAEKLNLSETLKLLVAEDWMQIRYKNVKAYDEIRTAFHTYKAPLERYYGNIESNVSV
;
A
#
# COMPACT_ATOMS: atom_id res chain seq x y z
N MET A 1 -25.96 5.31 17.19
CA MET A 1 -25.11 4.35 17.95
C MET A 1 -23.65 4.62 17.66
N SER A 2 -22.76 4.67 18.67
CA SER A 2 -21.32 4.87 18.45
C SER A 2 -20.64 3.58 17.98
N PHE A 3 -19.54 3.70 17.23
CA PHE A 3 -18.72 2.57 16.78
C PHE A 3 -18.29 1.66 17.93
N THR A 4 -17.90 2.25 19.06
CA THR A 4 -17.55 1.54 20.30
C THR A 4 -18.70 0.71 20.88
N LYS A 5 -19.94 1.20 20.82
CA LYS A 5 -21.12 0.41 21.25
C LYS A 5 -21.37 -0.77 20.32
N ARG A 6 -21.20 -0.58 18.99
CA ARG A 6 -21.36 -1.65 17.99
C ARG A 6 -20.31 -2.75 18.11
N VAL A 7 -19.05 -2.40 18.40
CA VAL A 7 -17.97 -3.38 18.58
C VAL A 7 -18.19 -4.20 19.86
N ARG A 8 -18.66 -3.57 20.94
CA ARG A 8 -18.96 -4.26 22.22
C ARG A 8 -20.16 -5.20 22.15
N THR A 9 -21.04 -5.03 21.16
CA THR A 9 -22.20 -5.91 20.94
C THR A 9 -21.90 -7.10 20.04
N LEU A 10 -20.70 -7.19 19.45
CA LEU A 10 -20.29 -8.36 18.67
C LEU A 10 -20.05 -9.54 19.60
N SER A 11 -20.54 -10.72 19.23
CA SER A 11 -20.18 -11.95 19.92
C SER A 11 -18.70 -12.27 19.70
N PHE A 12 -18.14 -13.10 20.57
CA PHE A 12 -16.76 -13.57 20.42
C PHE A 12 -16.54 -14.27 19.07
N ASP A 13 -17.51 -15.08 18.61
CA ASP A 13 -17.47 -15.75 17.31
C ASP A 13 -17.45 -14.74 16.15
N SER A 14 -18.25 -13.66 16.23
CA SER A 14 -18.24 -12.61 15.22
C SER A 14 -16.92 -11.84 15.20
N LEU A 15 -16.28 -11.62 16.36
CA LEU A 15 -14.96 -11.01 16.42
C LEU A 15 -13.90 -11.93 15.82
N TYR A 16 -13.97 -13.24 16.08
CA TYR A 16 -13.06 -14.23 15.51
C TYR A 16 -13.19 -14.30 13.98
N GLN A 17 -14.43 -14.36 13.47
CA GLN A 17 -14.68 -14.30 12.03
C GLN A 17 -14.16 -13.02 11.37
N LEU A 18 -14.24 -11.87 12.04
CA LEU A 18 -13.67 -10.63 11.54
C LEU A 18 -12.15 -10.66 11.49
N ILE A 19 -11.50 -11.29 12.48
CA ILE A 19 -10.05 -11.49 12.50
C ILE A 19 -9.63 -12.39 11.33
N ASP A 20 -10.33 -13.50 11.11
CA ASP A 20 -10.05 -14.41 10.00
C ASP A 20 -10.26 -13.74 8.64
N GLN A 21 -11.33 -12.98 8.48
CA GLN A 21 -11.58 -12.17 7.28
C GLN A 21 -10.47 -11.15 7.04
N ALA A 22 -9.98 -10.49 8.10
CA ALA A 22 -8.88 -9.54 7.99
C ALA A 22 -7.58 -10.25 7.58
N HIS A 23 -7.26 -11.41 8.16
CA HIS A 23 -6.08 -12.19 7.76
C HIS A 23 -6.16 -12.67 6.31
N HIS A 24 -7.33 -13.14 5.87
CA HIS A 24 -7.54 -13.56 4.50
C HIS A 24 -7.32 -12.39 3.52
N GLU A 25 -7.88 -11.22 3.84
CA GLU A 25 -7.71 -10.00 3.04
C GLU A 25 -6.26 -9.50 3.02
N ILE A 26 -5.53 -9.59 4.14
CA ILE A 26 -4.10 -9.26 4.21
C ILE A 26 -3.30 -10.21 3.32
N ASN A 27 -3.53 -11.52 3.44
CA ASN A 27 -2.82 -12.52 2.64
C ASN A 27 -3.07 -12.33 1.15
N ARG A 28 -4.33 -12.10 0.76
CA ARG A 28 -4.71 -11.75 -0.61
C ARG A 28 -3.93 -10.53 -1.11
N ARG A 29 -3.91 -9.44 -0.34
CA ARG A 29 -3.18 -8.21 -0.72
C ARG A 29 -1.68 -8.46 -0.83
N GLN A 30 -1.11 -9.31 0.01
CA GLN A 30 0.30 -9.68 -0.03
C GLN A 30 0.63 -10.43 -1.33
N GLN A 31 -0.17 -11.45 -1.67
CA GLN A 31 -0.06 -12.20 -2.92
C GLN A 31 -0.24 -11.29 -4.14
N PHE A 32 -1.17 -10.35 -4.07
CA PHE A 32 -1.38 -9.36 -5.09
C PHE A 32 -0.12 -8.50 -5.33
N ILE A 33 0.57 -8.04 -4.27
CA ILE A 33 1.78 -7.21 -4.41
C ILE A 33 2.87 -7.96 -5.20
N GLU A 34 2.92 -9.29 -5.13
CA GLU A 34 3.86 -10.12 -5.89
C GLU A 34 3.60 -10.12 -7.40
N HIS A 35 2.37 -9.82 -7.81
CA HIS A 35 1.95 -9.76 -9.21
C HIS A 35 1.99 -8.34 -9.79
N VAL A 36 2.37 -7.34 -8.98
CA VAL A 36 2.57 -5.98 -9.47
C VAL A 36 3.77 -5.97 -10.42
N PRO A 37 3.65 -5.42 -11.65
CA PRO A 37 4.76 -5.31 -12.59
C PRO A 37 5.98 -4.70 -11.93
N ALA A 38 7.17 -5.16 -12.33
CA ALA A 38 8.46 -4.63 -11.87
C ALA A 38 8.75 -3.23 -12.45
N LEU A 39 7.82 -2.29 -12.22
CA LEU A 39 7.92 -0.89 -12.60
C LEU A 39 8.84 -0.20 -11.59
N ARG A 40 9.95 0.37 -12.07
CA ARG A 40 10.88 1.10 -11.20
C ARG A 40 10.26 2.43 -10.77
N LEU A 41 10.57 2.87 -9.56
CA LEU A 41 10.05 4.14 -9.06
C LEU A 41 10.45 5.34 -9.92
N ARG A 42 11.62 5.29 -10.57
CA ARG A 42 12.09 6.36 -11.46
C ARG A 42 11.21 6.55 -12.70
N ASP A 43 10.52 5.48 -13.11
CA ASP A 43 9.68 5.44 -14.30
C ASP A 43 8.25 5.92 -14.00
N LEU A 44 7.92 6.16 -12.72
CA LEU A 44 6.65 6.73 -12.32
C LEU A 44 6.56 8.22 -12.70
N PRO A 45 5.41 8.69 -13.23
CA PRO A 45 5.17 10.09 -13.55
C PRO A 45 4.91 10.89 -12.28
N LEU A 46 5.98 11.12 -11.51
CA LEU A 46 5.99 11.90 -10.29
C LEU A 46 6.79 13.18 -10.50
N SER A 47 6.31 14.28 -9.91
CA SER A 47 7.04 15.52 -9.78
C SER A 47 8.32 15.31 -8.97
N VAL A 48 9.32 16.17 -9.23
CA VAL A 48 10.62 16.11 -8.54
C VAL A 48 10.45 16.13 -7.02
N ARG A 49 9.51 16.93 -6.50
CA ARG A 49 9.23 17.03 -5.06
C ARG A 49 8.61 15.76 -4.48
N ALA A 50 7.66 15.16 -5.20
CA ALA A 50 7.03 13.91 -4.77
C ALA A 50 8.04 12.75 -4.79
N ARG A 51 8.90 12.71 -5.82
CA ARG A 51 9.95 11.70 -5.95
C ARG A 51 11.02 11.82 -4.86
N ASP A 52 11.51 13.03 -4.60
CA ASP A 52 12.50 13.29 -3.54
C ASP A 52 11.96 12.90 -2.17
N LEU A 53 10.71 13.28 -1.86
CA LEU A 53 10.07 12.91 -0.60
C LEU A 53 9.94 11.38 -0.44
N LEU A 54 9.49 10.69 -1.49
CA LEU A 54 9.37 9.24 -1.50
C LEU A 54 10.74 8.56 -1.31
N TYR A 55 11.77 9.02 -2.02
CA TYR A 55 13.11 8.45 -1.96
C TYR A 55 13.76 8.65 -0.60
N ARG A 56 13.58 9.81 0.03
CA ARG A 56 14.06 10.06 1.40
C ARG A 56 13.40 9.13 2.41
N THR A 57 12.08 8.97 2.37
CA THR A 57 11.37 8.05 3.26
C THR A 57 11.86 6.61 3.09
N ILE A 58 12.07 6.17 1.85
CA ILE A 58 12.62 4.85 1.56
C ILE A 58 14.06 4.71 2.06
N ALA A 59 14.90 5.72 1.82
CA ALA A 59 16.30 5.72 2.23
C ALA A 59 16.44 5.67 3.75
N GLU A 60 15.62 6.41 4.49
CA GLU A 60 15.54 6.35 5.95
C GLU A 60 15.17 4.93 6.42
N LYS A 61 14.17 4.30 5.79
CA LYS A 61 13.76 2.93 6.16
C LYS A 61 14.79 1.85 5.86
N LYS A 62 15.41 1.91 4.68
CA LYS A 62 16.44 0.94 4.26
C LYS A 62 17.84 1.28 4.76
N LYS A 63 18.02 2.42 5.45
CA LYS A 63 19.33 2.96 5.85
C LYS A 63 20.30 3.04 4.65
N LEU A 64 19.79 3.53 3.52
CA LEU A 64 20.60 3.68 2.31
C LEU A 64 21.61 4.81 2.51
N VAL A 65 22.84 4.61 2.03
CA VAL A 65 23.91 5.62 2.07
C VAL A 65 23.57 6.80 1.16
N TYR A 66 23.01 6.51 -0.02
CA TYR A 66 22.55 7.50 -0.98
C TYR A 66 21.06 7.34 -1.22
N TRP A 67 20.29 8.42 -1.04
CA TRP A 67 18.84 8.38 -1.21
C TRP A 67 18.42 8.11 -2.65
N GLN A 68 19.28 8.43 -3.63
CA GLN A 68 19.06 8.13 -5.04
C GLN A 68 19.00 6.64 -5.32
N ASP A 69 19.64 5.79 -4.50
CA ASP A 69 19.55 4.33 -4.66
C ASP A 69 18.13 3.81 -4.46
N ALA A 70 17.24 4.60 -3.84
CA ALA A 70 15.82 4.28 -3.77
C ALA A 70 15.15 4.20 -5.15
N GLU A 71 15.71 4.85 -6.18
CA GLU A 71 15.17 4.83 -7.55
C GLU A 71 15.18 3.44 -8.20
N LYS A 72 16.09 2.58 -7.72
CA LYS A 72 16.30 1.21 -8.22
C LYS A 72 15.20 0.26 -7.76
N LEU A 73 14.45 0.65 -6.71
CA LEU A 73 13.36 -0.15 -6.19
C LEU A 73 12.21 -0.17 -7.18
N ASN A 74 11.56 -1.32 -7.25
CA ASN A 74 10.31 -1.44 -7.97
C ASN A 74 9.11 -1.09 -7.06
N LEU A 75 7.97 -0.86 -7.69
CA LEU A 75 6.72 -0.50 -7.02
C LEU A 75 6.33 -1.56 -5.98
N SER A 76 6.52 -2.84 -6.29
CA SER A 76 6.20 -3.96 -5.38
C SER A 76 7.06 -3.94 -4.11
N GLU A 77 8.37 -3.75 -4.24
CA GLU A 77 9.33 -3.66 -3.14
C GLU A 77 9.02 -2.45 -2.26
N THR A 78 8.62 -1.34 -2.89
CA THR A 78 8.25 -0.11 -2.19
C THR A 78 6.98 -0.30 -1.37
N LEU A 79 5.98 -0.98 -1.92
CA LEU A 79 4.73 -1.31 -1.22
C LEU A 79 4.94 -2.31 -0.08
N LYS A 80 5.88 -3.25 -0.22
CA LYS A 80 6.27 -4.18 0.86
C LYS A 80 7.07 -3.50 1.97
N LEU A 81 7.84 -2.46 1.63
CA LEU A 81 8.71 -1.76 2.57
C LEU A 81 7.97 -0.75 3.44
N LEU A 82 7.08 0.05 2.83
CA LEU A 82 6.45 1.19 3.50
C LEU A 82 5.23 0.77 4.31
N VAL A 83 5.22 1.14 5.59
CA VAL A 83 4.09 0.90 6.51
C VAL A 83 3.17 2.11 6.62
N ALA A 84 2.02 1.96 7.27
CA ALA A 84 0.99 3.00 7.36
C ALA A 84 1.54 4.33 7.92
N GLU A 85 2.43 4.26 8.90
CA GLU A 85 3.08 5.41 9.53
C GLU A 85 3.92 6.21 8.53
N ASP A 86 4.61 5.53 7.60
CA ASP A 86 5.45 6.19 6.60
C ASP A 86 4.58 7.02 5.64
N TRP A 87 3.43 6.47 5.23
CA TRP A 87 2.44 7.18 4.41
C TRP A 87 1.84 8.38 5.13
N MET A 88 1.57 8.26 6.44
CA MET A 88 1.11 9.37 7.26
C MET A 88 2.17 10.47 7.35
N GLN A 89 3.46 10.12 7.49
CA GLN A 89 4.55 11.08 7.49
C GLN A 89 4.71 11.80 6.15
N ILE A 90 4.62 11.09 5.02
CA ILE A 90 4.64 11.70 3.69
C ILE A 90 3.51 12.71 3.56
N ARG A 91 2.29 12.33 3.98
CA ARG A 91 1.11 13.22 3.95
C ARG A 91 1.29 14.45 4.84
N TYR A 92 1.83 14.27 6.04
CA TYR A 92 2.10 15.37 6.96
C TYR A 92 3.15 16.34 6.41
N LYS A 93 4.24 15.82 5.83
CA LYS A 93 5.31 16.62 5.23
C LYS A 93 4.81 17.39 3.99
N ASN A 94 4.01 16.75 3.14
CA ASN A 94 3.46 17.38 1.95
C ASN A 94 2.22 16.62 1.42
N VAL A 95 1.04 17.20 1.66
CA VAL A 95 -0.25 16.63 1.21
C VAL A 95 -0.33 16.49 -0.31
N LYS A 96 0.15 17.48 -1.07
CA LYS A 96 0.10 17.45 -2.54
C LYS A 96 0.98 16.33 -3.10
N ALA A 97 2.19 16.18 -2.56
CA ALA A 97 3.08 15.08 -2.94
C ALA A 97 2.49 13.72 -2.58
N TYR A 98 1.87 13.60 -1.40
CA TYR A 98 1.17 12.38 -1.00
C TYR A 98 0.04 12.02 -1.98
N ASP A 99 -0.81 12.97 -2.34
CA ASP A 99 -1.92 12.71 -3.27
C ASP A 99 -1.42 12.32 -4.66
N GLU A 100 -0.33 12.94 -5.11
CA GLU A 100 0.33 12.60 -6.37
C GLU A 100 0.90 11.17 -6.36
N ILE A 101 1.67 10.82 -5.31
CA ILE A 101 2.23 9.47 -5.13
C ILE A 101 1.10 8.45 -5.07
N ARG A 102 0.07 8.72 -4.26
CA ARG A 102 -1.10 7.86 -4.11
C ARG A 102 -1.79 7.64 -5.45
N THR A 103 -1.98 8.70 -6.23
CA THR A 103 -2.64 8.62 -7.53
C THR A 103 -1.80 7.81 -8.52
N ALA A 104 -0.50 8.07 -8.61
CA ALA A 104 0.40 7.30 -9.46
C ALA A 104 0.36 5.81 -9.08
N PHE A 105 0.54 5.49 -7.80
CA PHE A 105 0.50 4.12 -7.29
C PHE A 105 -0.85 3.46 -7.59
N HIS A 106 -1.95 4.18 -7.40
CA HIS A 106 -3.29 3.67 -7.72
C HIS A 106 -3.48 3.41 -9.22
N THR A 107 -2.94 4.25 -10.11
CA THR A 107 -3.01 4.01 -11.57
C THR A 107 -2.33 2.70 -11.98
N TYR A 108 -1.20 2.37 -11.36
CA TYR A 108 -0.47 1.13 -11.65
C TYR A 108 -0.95 -0.08 -10.83
N LYS A 109 -1.62 0.15 -9.68
CA LYS A 109 -2.15 -0.89 -8.79
C LYS A 109 -3.61 -1.29 -9.09
N ALA A 110 -4.49 -0.32 -9.32
CA ALA A 110 -5.93 -0.52 -9.38
C ALA A 110 -6.44 -1.41 -10.53
N PRO A 111 -5.85 -1.38 -11.74
CA PRO A 111 -6.26 -2.30 -12.81
C PRO A 111 -6.02 -3.77 -12.42
N LEU A 112 -4.92 -4.04 -11.73
CA LEU A 112 -4.57 -5.37 -11.27
C LEU A 112 -5.39 -5.77 -10.04
N GLU A 113 -5.63 -4.86 -9.09
CA GLU A 113 -6.42 -5.14 -7.88
C GLU A 113 -7.88 -5.47 -8.25
N ARG A 114 -8.43 -4.81 -9.27
CA ARG A 114 -9.71 -5.20 -9.89
C ARG A 114 -9.64 -6.55 -10.60
N TYR A 115 -8.59 -6.82 -11.38
CA TYR A 115 -8.44 -8.08 -12.10
C TYR A 115 -8.37 -9.29 -11.15
N TYR A 116 -7.52 -9.23 -10.11
CA TYR A 116 -7.41 -10.29 -9.11
C TYR A 116 -8.62 -10.37 -8.17
N GLY A 117 -9.21 -9.23 -7.80
CA GLY A 117 -10.47 -9.20 -7.04
C GLY A 117 -11.63 -9.85 -7.79
N ASN A 118 -11.68 -9.72 -9.12
CA ASN A 118 -12.67 -10.36 -9.98
C ASN A 118 -12.40 -11.86 -10.20
N ILE A 119 -11.14 -12.30 -10.20
CA ILE A 119 -10.79 -13.72 -10.34
C ILE A 119 -11.19 -14.50 -9.08
N GLU A 120 -10.87 -14.01 -7.88
CA GLU A 120 -11.23 -14.71 -6.64
C GLU A 120 -12.74 -14.77 -6.39
N SER A 121 -13.47 -13.72 -6.76
CA SER A 121 -14.94 -13.73 -6.69
C SER A 121 -15.58 -14.72 -7.67
N ASN A 122 -14.90 -15.07 -8.76
CA ASN A 122 -15.34 -16.10 -9.70
C ASN A 122 -14.91 -17.53 -9.31
N VAL A 123 -13.90 -17.69 -8.44
CA VAL A 123 -13.44 -19.01 -7.93
C VAL A 123 -14.24 -19.45 -6.69
N SER A 124 -15.00 -18.54 -6.09
CA SER A 124 -15.82 -18.79 -4.89
C SER A 124 -17.22 -19.37 -5.18
N VAL A 125 -17.40 -20.08 -6.30
CA VAL A 125 -18.65 -20.79 -6.66
C VAL A 125 -18.49 -22.29 -6.48
#